data_AF-A0A0V1KAL8-F1
#
_entry.id   AF-A0A0V1KAL8-F1
#
_cell.length_a   1.000
_cell.length_b   1.000
_cell.length_c   1.000
_cell.angle_alpha   90.00
_cell.angle_beta   90.00
_cell.angle_gamma   90.00
#
_symmetry.space_group_name_H-M   'P 1'
#
loop_
_entity.id
_entity.type
_entity.pdbx_description
1 polymer ?
#
loop_
_entity_poly.entity_id
_entity_poly.type
_entity_poly.pdbx_seq_one_letter_code
_entity_poly.pdbx_strand_id
1 'polypeptide(L)'
;MDKSASNCRIVFDGSHRFEGVLLNERLDPGSPIIANLVGILLKFRQFRIGIHADITKMFLQIELHPEDRDVSRLLWRKQGEEMACIYRFCRLPFGLLFTIFGCECCSSSSSDLV
;
A
#
# COMPACT_ATOMS: atom_id res chain seq x y z
N MET A 1 3.09 -29.75 -21.23
CA MET A 1 2.88 -29.91 -19.77
C MET A 1 2.59 -28.55 -19.22
N ASP A 2 1.34 -28.37 -18.82
CA ASP A 2 0.64 -27.08 -18.84
C ASP A 2 1.04 -26.14 -17.72
N LYS A 3 1.17 -24.86 -18.07
CA LYS A 3 1.43 -23.78 -17.13
C LYS A 3 0.10 -23.36 -16.49
N SER A 4 -0.49 -24.23 -15.68
CA SER A 4 -1.64 -23.91 -14.81
C SER A 4 -1.19 -23.67 -13.37
N ALA A 5 -0.06 -22.97 -13.18
CA ALA A 5 0.26 -22.41 -11.88
C ALA A 5 -0.80 -21.35 -11.56
N SER A 6 -1.72 -21.65 -10.64
CA SER A 6 -2.51 -20.63 -9.95
C SER A 6 -1.57 -19.48 -9.61
N ASN A 7 -1.85 -18.28 -10.12
CA ASN A 7 -0.99 -17.11 -9.98
C ASN A 7 -0.92 -16.73 -8.49
N CYS A 8 0.03 -17.33 -7.77
CA CYS A 8 0.20 -17.15 -6.34
C CYS A 8 0.65 -15.70 -6.09
N ARG A 9 -0.08 -14.98 -5.25
CA ARG A 9 0.22 -13.59 -4.89
C ARG A 9 0.61 -13.54 -3.43
N ILE A 10 1.70 -12.86 -3.14
CA ILE A 10 2.12 -12.58 -1.77
C ILE A 10 1.24 -11.44 -1.25
N VAL A 11 0.59 -11.65 -0.11
CA VAL A 11 -0.27 -10.67 0.56
C VAL A 11 0.30 -10.41 1.95
N PHE A 12 0.44 -9.13 2.30
CA PHE A 12 0.82 -8.72 3.65
C PHE A 12 -0.46 -8.55 4.48
N ASP A 13 -0.73 -9.49 5.38
CA ASP A 13 -1.97 -9.50 6.16
C ASP A 13 -1.81 -8.75 7.49
N GLY A 14 -2.07 -7.44 7.46
CA GLY A 14 -2.12 -6.62 8.68
C GLY A 14 -3.37 -6.87 9.55
N SER A 15 -4.32 -7.67 9.06
CA SER A 15 -5.55 -8.06 9.76
C SER A 15 -5.49 -9.45 10.39
N HIS A 16 -4.32 -10.08 10.37
CA HIS A 16 -4.12 -11.31 11.11
C HIS A 16 -4.01 -11.02 12.62
N ARG A 17 -4.76 -11.76 13.44
CA ARG A 17 -4.73 -11.63 14.90
C ARG A 17 -3.68 -12.58 15.46
N PHE A 18 -2.68 -12.02 16.14
CA PHE A 18 -1.68 -12.79 16.89
C PHE A 18 -1.65 -12.29 18.34
N GLU A 19 -1.74 -13.21 19.30
CA GLU A 19 -1.78 -12.89 20.74
C GLU A 19 -2.84 -11.81 21.10
N GLY A 20 -3.98 -11.83 20.41
CA GLY A 20 -5.05 -10.88 20.64
C GLY A 20 -4.83 -9.50 20.01
N VAL A 21 -3.74 -9.28 19.28
CA VAL A 21 -3.41 -8.01 18.64
C VAL A 21 -3.46 -8.14 17.11
N LEU A 22 -3.99 -7.12 16.45
CA LEU A 22 -3.96 -6.95 15.00
C LEU A 22 -2.98 -5.83 14.67
N LEU A 23 -2.11 -6.03 13.68
CA LEU A 23 -1.13 -5.01 13.28
C LEU A 23 -1.84 -3.71 12.86
N ASN A 24 -2.93 -3.82 12.10
CA ASN A 24 -3.73 -2.69 11.64
C ASN A 24 -4.42 -1.91 12.79
N GLU A 25 -4.71 -2.53 13.94
CA GLU A 25 -5.27 -1.82 15.10
C GLU A 25 -4.21 -0.98 15.85
N ARG A 26 -2.93 -1.27 15.63
CA ARG A 26 -1.80 -0.59 16.29
C ARG A 26 -1.19 0.52 15.45
N LEU A 27 -1.57 0.60 14.18
CA LEU A 27 -1.12 1.61 13.25
C LEU A 27 -2.13 2.76 13.25
N ASP A 28 -1.63 3.99 13.32
CA ASP A 28 -2.49 5.15 13.16
C ASP A 28 -2.99 5.18 11.70
N PRO A 29 -4.32 5.07 11.46
CA PRO A 29 -4.86 5.17 10.11
C PRO A 29 -4.63 6.56 9.48
N GLY A 30 -4.36 7.59 10.29
CA GLY A 30 -4.42 8.98 9.88
C GLY A 30 -5.86 9.44 9.59
N SER A 31 -6.01 10.71 9.22
CA SER A 31 -7.30 11.21 8.74
C SER A 31 -7.64 10.54 7.41
N PRO A 32 -8.88 10.11 7.17
CA PRO A 32 -9.29 9.63 5.86
C PRO A 32 -9.17 10.78 4.85
N ILE A 33 -8.29 10.63 3.86
CA ILE A 33 -8.05 11.69 2.86
C ILE A 33 -8.84 11.44 1.57
N ILE A 34 -9.40 10.23 1.36
CA ILE A 34 -10.01 9.83 0.08
C ILE A 34 -10.95 10.90 -0.42
N ALA A 35 -10.53 11.58 -1.50
CA ALA A 35 -11.35 12.59 -2.14
C ALA A 35 -12.74 12.03 -2.50
N ASN A 36 -13.77 12.82 -2.19
CA ASN A 36 -15.16 12.41 -2.41
C ASN A 36 -15.38 12.03 -3.88
N LEU A 37 -15.70 10.75 -4.14
CA LEU A 37 -15.86 10.21 -5.48
C LEU A 37 -16.89 10.99 -6.31
N VAL A 38 -18.01 11.39 -5.70
CA VAL A 38 -19.03 12.21 -6.38
C VAL A 38 -18.43 13.56 -6.78
N GLY A 39 -17.69 14.19 -5.87
CA GLY A 39 -16.96 15.44 -6.14
C GLY A 39 -15.98 15.30 -7.31
N ILE A 40 -15.21 14.22 -7.35
CA ILE A 40 -14.28 13.92 -8.45
C ILE A 40 -15.04 13.77 -9.78
N LEU A 41 -16.10 12.96 -9.79
CA LEU A 41 -16.89 12.71 -11.01
C LEU A 41 -17.62 13.97 -11.52
N LEU A 42 -18.08 14.84 -10.62
CA LEU A 42 -18.68 16.12 -10.98
C LEU A 42 -17.63 17.04 -11.62
N LYS A 43 -16.45 17.18 -11.02
CA LYS A 43 -15.34 17.97 -11.59
C LYS A 43 -14.88 17.43 -12.96
N PHE A 44 -14.78 16.11 -13.09
CA PHE A 44 -14.40 15.47 -14.36
C PHE A 44 -15.40 15.77 -15.49
N ARG A 45 -16.68 15.96 -15.16
CA ARG A 45 -17.74 16.31 -16.13
C ARG A 45 -17.85 17.80 -16.45
N GLN A 46 -17.15 18.69 -15.73
CA GLN A 46 -17.26 20.14 -15.97
C GLN A 46 -16.65 20.56 -17.31
N PHE A 47 -15.67 19.82 -17.81
CA PHE A 47 -14.95 20.15 -19.03
C PHE A 47 -15.28 19.19 -20.17
N ARG A 48 -15.17 19.68 -21.40
CA ARG A 48 -15.46 18.91 -22.62
C ARG A 48 -14.50 17.73 -22.84
N ILE A 49 -13.28 17.81 -22.29
CA ILE A 49 -12.23 16.81 -22.46
C ILE A 49 -11.76 16.40 -21.06
N GLY A 50 -11.82 15.10 -20.78
CA GLY A 50 -11.30 14.50 -19.56
C GLY A 50 -10.03 13.69 -19.84
N ILE A 51 -9.02 13.85 -18.98
CA ILE A 51 -7.79 13.05 -19.02
C ILE A 51 -7.82 12.11 -17.82
N HIS A 52 -7.51 10.83 -18.04
CA HIS A 52 -7.32 9.86 -16.98
C HIS A 52 -6.00 9.12 -17.22
N ALA A 53 -5.33 8.73 -16.14
CA ALA A 53 -4.15 7.89 -16.17
C ALA A 53 -4.20 6.92 -14.99
N ASP A 54 -3.64 5.73 -15.18
CA ASP A 54 -3.45 4.74 -14.12
C ASP A 54 -2.02 4.82 -13.57
N ILE A 55 -1.87 4.92 -12.25
CA ILE A 55 -0.56 4.86 -11.60
C ILE A 55 -0.26 3.40 -11.28
N THR A 56 0.46 2.75 -12.19
CA THR A 56 0.86 1.36 -12.01
C THR A 56 1.65 1.19 -10.71
N LYS A 57 1.15 0.33 -9.82
CA LYS A 57 1.76 0.03 -8.51
C LYS A 57 1.96 1.27 -7.64
N MET A 58 0.97 2.16 -7.58
CA MET A 58 0.98 3.42 -6.83
C MET A 58 1.65 3.34 -5.44
N PHE A 59 1.27 2.38 -4.59
CA PHE A 59 1.86 2.26 -3.23
C PHE A 59 3.38 2.01 -3.25
N LEU A 60 3.88 1.27 -4.24
CA LEU A 60 5.31 0.99 -4.35
C LEU A 60 6.14 2.19 -4.81
N GLN A 61 5.50 3.28 -5.26
CA GLN A 61 6.17 4.54 -5.57
C GLN A 61 6.47 5.37 -4.32
N ILE A 62 5.89 5.01 -3.17
CA ILE A 62 5.98 5.80 -1.93
C ILE A 62 7.01 5.16 -1.01
N GLU A 63 8.01 5.94 -0.63
CA GLU A 63 9.04 5.55 0.32
C GLU A 63 8.53 5.60 1.75
N LEU A 64 8.77 4.52 2.50
CA LEU A 64 8.60 4.53 3.95
C LEU A 64 9.79 5.24 4.58
N HIS A 65 9.51 6.15 5.51
CA HIS A 65 10.53 6.75 6.35
C HIS A 65 11.33 5.63 7.04
N PRO A 66 12.68 5.71 7.12
CA PRO A 66 13.50 4.65 7.69
C PRO A 66 13.05 4.16 9.07
N GLU A 67 12.54 5.07 9.90
CA GLU A 67 12.04 4.80 11.26
C GLU A 67 10.77 3.95 11.27
N ASP A 68 9.93 4.07 10.24
CA ASP A 68 8.65 3.36 10.16
C ASP A 68 8.77 1.96 9.52
N ARG A 69 9.93 1.62 8.92
CA ARG A 69 10.11 0.35 8.19
C ARG A 69 10.02 -0.88 9.09
N ASP A 70 10.11 -0.71 10.40
CA ASP A 70 10.04 -1.81 11.34
C ASP A 70 8.63 -2.40 11.49
N VAL A 71 7.58 -1.64 11.19
CA VAL A 71 6.19 -2.14 11.23
C VAL A 71 5.84 -2.99 10.00
N SER A 72 6.69 -2.99 8.97
CA SER A 72 6.49 -3.71 7.71
C SER A 72 7.44 -4.91 7.57
N ARG A 73 7.86 -5.50 8.70
CA ARG A 73 8.70 -6.69 8.72
C ARG A 73 7.97 -7.91 8.17
N LEU A 74 8.68 -8.72 7.37
CA LEU A 74 8.19 -10.02 6.91
C LEU A 74 9.25 -11.08 7.11
N LEU A 75 8.81 -12.29 7.44
CA LEU A 75 9.66 -13.46 7.53
C LEU A 75 9.61 -14.22 6.20
N TRP A 76 10.76 -14.50 5.61
CA TRP A 76 10.87 -15.27 4.38
C TRP A 76 11.89 -16.39 4.53
N ARG A 77 11.54 -17.56 4.00
CA ARG A 77 12.39 -18.75 4.01
C ARG A 77 12.29 -19.40 2.65
N LYS A 78 13.43 -19.61 1.97
CA LYS A 78 13.43 -20.40 0.74
C LYS A 78 13.36 -21.88 1.07
N GLN A 79 12.77 -22.67 0.16
CA GLN A 79 12.76 -24.12 0.31
C GLN A 79 14.20 -24.66 0.38
N GLY A 80 14.48 -25.45 1.42
CA GLY A 80 15.82 -25.99 1.70
C GLY A 80 16.68 -25.14 2.63
N GLU A 81 16.23 -23.95 3.04
CA GLU A 81 16.91 -23.15 4.08
C GLU A 81 16.40 -23.51 5.48
N GLU A 82 17.33 -23.74 6.41
CA GLU A 82 17.00 -24.08 7.81
C GLU A 82 16.49 -22.88 8.61
N MET A 83 16.97 -21.68 8.30
CA MET A 83 16.62 -20.45 9.00
C MET A 83 15.84 -19.51 8.07
N ALA A 84 14.90 -18.79 8.67
CA ALA A 84 14.15 -17.77 7.96
C ALA A 84 14.81 -16.40 8.13
N CYS A 85 14.81 -15.61 7.07
CA CYS A 85 15.34 -14.26 7.03
C CYS A 85 14.22 -13.25 7.30
N ILE A 86 14.55 -12.17 8.03
CA ILE A 86 13.64 -11.05 8.26
C ILE A 86 13.95 -9.96 7.24
N TYR A 87 12.96 -9.58 6.45
CA TYR A 87 13.02 -8.44 5.52
C TYR A 87 12.12 -7.31 6.03
N ARG A 88 12.35 -6.10 5.52
CA ARG A 88 11.57 -4.89 5.79
C ARG A 88 11.21 -4.25 4.47
N PHE A 89 9.98 -3.76 4.32
CA PHE A 89 9.65 -2.98 3.14
C PHE A 89 10.26 -1.58 3.23
N CYS A 90 10.88 -1.12 2.14
CA CYS A 90 11.32 0.27 1.98
C CYS A 90 10.25 1.15 1.29
N ARG A 91 9.18 0.52 0.81
CA ARG A 91 8.08 1.14 0.09
C ARG A 91 6.77 0.69 0.70
N LEU A 92 5.71 1.48 0.54
CA LEU A 92 4.43 1.21 1.18
C LEU A 92 3.82 -0.12 0.68
N PRO A 93 3.65 -1.14 1.55
CA PRO A 93 3.07 -2.40 1.14
C PRO A 93 1.54 -2.32 1.06
N PHE A 94 0.93 -3.19 0.26
CA PHE A 94 -0.51 -3.40 0.27
C PHE A 94 -0.93 -4.17 1.53
N GLY A 95 -2.10 -3.85 2.11
CA GLY A 95 -2.70 -4.60 3.21
C GLY A 95 -2.52 -3.99 4.61
N LEU A 96 -1.83 -2.85 4.72
CA LEU A 96 -1.77 -2.06 5.95
C LEU A 96 -2.85 -0.96 5.97
N LEU A 97 -3.37 -0.66 7.16
CA LEU A 97 -4.45 0.30 7.33
C LEU A 97 -4.09 1.73 6.88
N PHE A 98 -2.85 2.17 7.14
CA PHE A 98 -2.36 3.51 6.76
C PHE A 98 -1.95 3.65 5.29
N THR A 99 -2.01 2.56 4.52
CA THR A 99 -1.56 2.55 3.11
C THR A 99 -2.36 3.52 2.23
N ILE A 100 -3.63 3.76 2.58
CA ILE A 100 -4.49 4.72 1.87
C ILE A 100 -4.02 6.16 2.14
N PHE A 101 -3.75 6.51 3.40
CA PHE A 101 -3.26 7.82 3.81
C PHE A 101 -1.93 8.18 3.12
N GLY A 102 -0.95 7.28 3.16
CA GLY A 102 0.37 7.53 2.56
C GLY A 102 0.30 7.82 1.05
N CYS A 103 -0.66 7.21 0.35
CA CYS A 103 -0.88 7.42 -1.07
C CYS A 103 -1.35 8.82 -1.44
N GLU A 104 -2.27 9.36 -0.65
CA GLU A 104 -2.87 10.65 -0.98
C GLU A 104 -1.96 11.80 -0.57
N CYS A 105 -1.25 11.72 0.57
CA CYS A 105 -0.24 12.71 0.95
C CYS A 105 0.82 12.90 -0.15
N CYS A 106 1.28 11.83 -0.79
CA CYS A 106 2.25 11.92 -1.88
C CYS A 106 1.66 12.61 -3.13
N SER A 107 0.36 12.44 -3.39
CA SER A 107 -0.35 13.11 -4.49
C SER A 107 -0.55 14.61 -4.21
N SER A 108 -0.84 15.00 -2.97
CA SER A 108 -0.90 16.42 -2.58
C SER A 108 0.49 17.09 -2.65
N SER A 109 1.54 16.43 -2.17
CA SER A 109 2.91 16.99 -2.23
C SER A 109 3.44 17.12 -3.67
N SER A 110 2.93 16.32 -4.60
CA SER A 110 3.25 16.47 -6.03
C SER A 110 2.51 17.64 -6.69
N SER A 111 1.44 18.16 -6.07
CA SER A 111 0.68 19.33 -6.55
C SER A 111 1.35 20.66 -6.16
N ASP A 112 2.24 20.64 -5.17
CA ASP A 112 2.98 21.82 -4.67
C ASP A 112 4.34 22.04 -5.37
N LEU A 113 4.65 21.22 -6.38
CA LEU A 113 5.88 21.30 -7.19
C LEU A 113 5.64 21.78 -8.64
N VAL A 114 4.47 22.38 -8.92
CA VAL A 114 4.15 23.05 -10.20
C VAL A 114 3.72 24.49 -9.95
#